data_AF-A0A661VBJ8-F1
#
_entry.id   AF-A0A661VBJ8-F1
#
_cell.length_a   1.000
_cell.length_b   1.000
_cell.length_c   1.000
_cell.angle_alpha   90.00
_cell.angle_beta   90.00
_cell.angle_gamma   90.00
#
_symmetry.space_group_name_H-M   'P 1'
#
loop_
_entity.id
_entity.type
_entity.pdbx_description
1 polymer ?
#
loop_
_entity_poly.entity_id
_entity_poly.type
_entity_poly.pdbx_seq_one_letter_code
_entity_poly.pdbx_strand_id
1 'polypeptide(L)'
;MLTEEPGDLAAVGSDVALQIPRGKVAYALPVARYSSVAWALRPGDHVDVLISVLLVDLDEEFQTPLPNNASCVQPPEGEGCEMGIMGRLEVLPNGWVVNLTPGGQQKQYPRLVTQLTIQDAVVLRVGDWPSEEEEKAVPAVEEGAEGATVQPAEGQQEMVTPQRAEVEPLTLIVSPQDAMVLKYAQELGASIDFVLRSAGEEAGHRFNTRAVTLQYLFDNFGLELPAKLPYGVTPPIQSLQPGATGSAETGEATGSPPVGE
;
A
#
# COMPACT_ATOMS: atom_id res chain seq x y z
N MET A 1 -23.15 28.97 -23.86
CA MET A 1 -24.01 28.24 -24.81
C MET A 1 -24.91 27.35 -23.99
N LEU A 2 -26.21 27.64 -24.03
CA LEU A 2 -27.26 26.80 -23.45
C LEU A 2 -27.54 25.70 -24.49
N THR A 3 -27.55 24.44 -24.08
CA THR A 3 -27.83 23.31 -24.98
C THR A 3 -29.33 23.23 -25.25
N GLU A 4 -29.72 23.44 -26.51
CA GLU A 4 -31.11 23.41 -26.98
C GLU A 4 -31.49 22.00 -27.44
N GLU A 5 -31.50 21.00 -26.55
CA GLU A 5 -32.32 19.78 -26.69
C GLU A 5 -32.16 18.87 -25.45
N PRO A 6 -33.25 18.39 -24.82
CA PRO A 6 -33.21 17.56 -23.61
C PRO A 6 -32.73 16.11 -23.83
N GLY A 7 -32.08 15.80 -24.96
CA GLY A 7 -31.53 14.49 -25.29
C GLY A 7 -30.00 14.44 -25.50
N ASP A 8 -29.34 15.60 -25.59
CA ASP A 8 -27.93 15.68 -26.03
C ASP A 8 -26.91 15.38 -24.90
N LEU A 9 -27.38 15.23 -23.66
CA LEU A 9 -26.57 14.80 -22.51
C LEU A 9 -26.43 13.28 -22.42
N ALA A 10 -27.36 12.51 -23.01
CA ALA A 10 -27.37 11.05 -22.95
C ALA A 10 -26.28 10.39 -23.82
N ALA A 11 -25.62 11.15 -24.71
CA ALA A 11 -24.54 10.68 -25.58
C ALA A 11 -23.12 10.99 -25.07
N VAL A 12 -22.99 11.55 -23.85
CA VAL A 12 -21.72 12.17 -23.37
C VAL A 12 -20.86 11.22 -22.52
N GLY A 13 -21.37 10.05 -22.10
CA GLY A 13 -20.65 9.06 -21.30
C GLY A 13 -21.50 8.54 -20.15
N SER A 14 -20.89 7.81 -19.21
CA SER A 14 -21.58 7.40 -17.97
C SER A 14 -21.79 8.60 -17.03
N ASP A 15 -22.79 8.53 -16.15
CA ASP A 15 -23.06 9.57 -15.14
C ASP A 15 -21.85 9.83 -14.23
N VAL A 16 -21.02 8.81 -14.03
CA VAL A 16 -19.74 8.90 -13.32
C VAL A 16 -18.77 9.83 -14.02
N ALA A 17 -18.69 9.77 -15.36
CA ALA A 17 -17.80 10.62 -16.14
C ALA A 17 -18.16 12.11 -16.02
N LEU A 18 -19.44 12.43 -15.80
CA LEU A 18 -19.92 13.80 -15.59
C LEU A 18 -19.45 14.41 -14.25
N GLN A 19 -19.13 13.57 -13.26
CA GLN A 19 -18.64 14.02 -11.95
C GLN A 19 -17.13 14.36 -11.97
N ILE A 20 -16.42 13.97 -13.03
CA ILE A 20 -14.97 14.18 -13.14
C ILE A 20 -14.71 15.57 -13.75
N PRO A 21 -14.02 16.48 -13.02
CA PRO A 21 -13.66 17.79 -13.57
C PRO A 21 -12.79 17.69 -14.81
N ARG A 22 -12.90 18.68 -15.71
CA ARG A 22 -12.04 18.75 -16.91
C ARG A 22 -10.56 18.73 -16.53
N GLY A 23 -9.79 17.89 -17.24
CA GLY A 23 -8.35 17.73 -17.02
C GLY A 23 -7.98 16.80 -15.85
N LYS A 24 -8.96 16.21 -15.17
CA LYS A 24 -8.77 15.12 -14.19
C LYS A 24 -9.26 13.79 -14.75
N VAL A 25 -8.88 12.70 -14.08
CA VAL A 25 -9.29 11.33 -14.40
C VAL A 25 -9.71 10.60 -13.13
N ALA A 26 -10.59 9.61 -13.26
CA ALA A 26 -10.90 8.69 -12.19
C ALA A 26 -9.98 7.47 -12.25
N TYR A 27 -9.43 7.04 -11.12
CA TYR A 27 -8.62 5.85 -11.00
C TYR A 27 -9.03 5.05 -9.75
N ALA A 28 -9.19 3.74 -9.89
CA ALA A 28 -9.65 2.87 -8.81
C ALA A 28 -8.52 1.99 -8.27
N LEU A 29 -8.43 1.89 -6.95
CA LEU A 29 -7.44 1.11 -6.21
C LEU A 29 -8.11 0.20 -5.18
N PRO A 30 -7.59 -1.02 -4.94
CA PRO A 30 -8.05 -1.84 -3.83
C PRO A 30 -7.56 -1.24 -2.51
N VAL A 31 -8.46 -1.11 -1.53
CA VAL A 31 -8.13 -0.62 -0.19
C VAL A 31 -8.65 -1.55 0.89
N ALA A 32 -7.91 -1.62 2.00
CA ALA A 32 -8.28 -2.36 3.19
C ALA A 32 -8.67 -1.38 4.31
N ARG A 33 -9.11 -1.94 5.45
CA ARG A 33 -9.57 -1.14 6.60
C ARG A 33 -8.59 -0.04 7.00
N TYR A 34 -7.31 -0.38 7.17
CA TYR A 34 -6.35 0.57 7.71
C TYR A 34 -5.76 1.50 6.64
N SER A 35 -5.62 1.03 5.39
CA SER A 35 -5.19 1.90 4.30
C SER A 35 -6.26 2.94 3.93
N SER A 36 -7.53 2.71 4.27
CA SER A 36 -8.66 3.63 4.04
C SER A 36 -9.15 4.37 5.30
N VAL A 37 -8.26 4.65 6.26
CA VAL A 37 -8.59 5.41 7.48
C VAL A 37 -9.76 4.77 8.25
N ALA A 38 -9.68 3.46 8.50
CA ALA A 38 -10.72 2.69 9.17
C ALA A 38 -12.11 2.84 8.53
N TRP A 39 -12.17 2.91 7.19
CA TRP A 39 -13.40 3.08 6.41
C TRP A 39 -14.10 4.43 6.57
N ALA A 40 -13.38 5.46 7.04
CA ALA A 40 -13.95 6.79 7.25
C ALA A 40 -14.14 7.59 5.96
N LEU A 41 -13.44 7.23 4.87
CA LEU A 41 -13.47 7.96 3.61
C LEU A 41 -14.88 8.00 2.99
N ARG A 42 -15.26 9.18 2.49
CA ARG A 42 -16.55 9.44 1.84
C ARG A 42 -16.36 10.17 0.52
N PRO A 43 -17.33 10.05 -0.43
CA PRO A 43 -17.34 10.87 -1.64
C PRO A 43 -17.22 12.37 -1.31
N GLY A 44 -16.33 13.05 -2.00
CA GLY A 44 -16.00 14.47 -1.79
C GLY A 44 -14.86 14.72 -0.80
N ASP A 45 -14.42 13.72 -0.03
CA ASP A 45 -13.27 13.89 0.86
C ASP A 45 -11.98 14.10 0.07
N HIS A 46 -11.10 14.94 0.61
CA HIS A 46 -9.75 15.12 0.07
C HIS A 46 -8.78 14.19 0.80
N VAL A 47 -7.95 13.48 0.06
CA VAL A 47 -6.97 12.55 0.60
C VAL A 47 -5.59 12.81 0.01
N ASP A 48 -4.58 12.55 0.83
CA ASP A 48 -3.20 12.41 0.41
C ASP A 48 -2.82 10.92 0.39
N VAL A 49 -1.85 10.57 -0.45
CA VAL A 49 -1.42 9.18 -0.64
C VAL A 49 0.02 9.02 -0.18
N LEU A 50 0.21 8.15 0.80
CA LEU A 50 1.51 7.68 1.24
C LEU A 50 1.89 6.44 0.43
N ILE A 51 3.11 6.44 -0.10
CA ILE A 51 3.66 5.30 -0.82
C ILE A 51 4.93 4.85 -0.11
N SER A 52 4.99 3.56 0.19
CA SER A 52 6.13 2.89 0.80
C SER A 52 6.69 1.83 -0.14
N VAL A 53 8.00 1.88 -0.39
CA VAL A 53 8.70 0.98 -1.32
C VAL A 53 9.96 0.41 -0.70
N LEU A 54 10.30 -0.82 -1.11
CA LEU A 54 11.52 -1.51 -0.72
C LEU A 54 12.53 -1.45 -1.87
N LEU A 55 13.73 -0.93 -1.59
CA LEU A 55 14.77 -0.73 -2.59
C LEU A 55 15.96 -1.66 -2.31
N VAL A 56 16.46 -2.30 -3.36
CA VAL A 56 17.67 -3.13 -3.34
C VAL A 56 18.74 -2.52 -4.25
N ASP A 57 19.99 -2.94 -4.09
CA ASP A 57 21.08 -2.54 -4.97
C ASP A 57 21.10 -3.52 -6.16
N LEU A 58 21.05 -2.97 -7.35
CA LEU A 58 21.09 -3.73 -8.59
C LEU A 58 22.44 -3.54 -9.27
N ASP A 59 22.86 -4.56 -10.00
CA ASP A 59 23.82 -4.40 -11.08
C ASP A 59 23.17 -3.56 -12.20
N GLU A 60 23.85 -2.49 -12.64
CA GLU A 60 23.28 -1.54 -13.59
C GLU A 60 23.07 -2.13 -14.99
N GLU A 61 23.96 -3.03 -15.43
CA GLU A 61 23.93 -3.61 -16.77
C GLU A 61 22.91 -4.76 -16.84
N PHE A 62 22.90 -5.63 -15.83
CA PHE A 62 22.03 -6.81 -15.81
C PHE A 62 20.67 -6.57 -15.14
N GLN A 63 20.52 -5.47 -14.39
CA GLN A 63 19.34 -5.19 -13.56
C GLN A 63 19.04 -6.33 -12.55
N THR A 64 20.09 -6.97 -12.04
CA THR A 64 20.00 -8.09 -11.09
C THR A 64 20.42 -7.67 -9.68
N PRO A 65 19.78 -8.18 -8.61
CA PRO A 65 20.18 -7.88 -7.24
C PRO A 65 21.63 -8.31 -6.96
N LEU A 66 22.39 -7.41 -6.33
CA LEU A 66 23.73 -7.71 -5.86
C LEU A 66 23.67 -8.69 -4.66
N PRO A 67 24.73 -9.49 -4.45
CA PRO A 67 25.97 -9.60 -5.23
C PRO A 67 25.83 -10.50 -6.47
N ASN A 68 26.67 -10.21 -7.47
CA ASN A 68 26.80 -11.04 -8.67
C ASN A 68 27.57 -12.34 -8.40
N ASN A 69 27.38 -13.32 -9.28
CA ASN A 69 28.20 -14.53 -9.34
C ASN A 69 29.26 -14.37 -10.44
N ALA A 70 30.51 -14.74 -10.17
CA ALA A 70 31.57 -14.72 -11.17
C ALA A 70 32.10 -16.11 -11.51
N SER A 71 32.55 -16.22 -12.75
CA SER A 71 33.17 -17.41 -13.31
C SER A 71 34.40 -17.07 -14.12
N CYS A 72 35.45 -17.88 -14.02
CA CYS A 72 36.61 -17.74 -14.89
C CYS A 72 36.37 -18.37 -16.27
N VAL A 73 36.77 -17.65 -17.32
CA VAL A 73 36.70 -18.16 -18.70
C VAL A 73 38.06 -18.69 -19.18
N GLN A 74 39.18 -18.19 -18.64
CA GLN A 74 40.53 -18.67 -19.01
C GLN A 74 41.57 -18.36 -17.91
N PRO A 75 41.77 -19.26 -16.93
CA PRO A 75 42.81 -19.07 -15.92
C PRO A 75 44.21 -19.24 -16.55
N PRO A 76 45.25 -18.53 -16.05
CA PRO A 76 46.64 -18.80 -16.42
C PRO A 76 47.03 -20.25 -16.10
N GLU A 77 47.91 -20.85 -16.89
CA GLU A 77 48.38 -22.23 -16.66
C GLU A 77 48.94 -22.39 -15.24
N GLY A 78 48.36 -23.31 -14.47
CA GLY A 78 48.80 -23.65 -13.11
C GLY A 78 47.97 -23.04 -11.97
N GLU A 79 47.02 -22.15 -12.26
CA GLU A 79 46.13 -21.58 -11.24
C GLU A 79 44.71 -22.18 -11.34
N GLY A 80 44.22 -22.73 -10.21
CA GLY A 80 42.82 -23.11 -10.07
C GLY A 80 41.97 -21.86 -9.83
N CYS A 81 40.95 -21.62 -10.64
CA CYS A 81 39.99 -20.56 -10.37
C CYS A 81 38.78 -21.09 -9.62
N GLU A 82 38.50 -20.49 -8.46
CA GLU A 82 37.29 -20.78 -7.69
C GLU A 82 36.13 -19.92 -8.19
N MET A 83 35.03 -20.59 -8.53
CA MET A 83 33.74 -19.96 -8.82
C MET A 83 33.15 -19.42 -7.51
N GLY A 84 32.55 -18.23 -7.53
CA GLY A 84 32.02 -17.68 -6.29
C GLY A 84 31.22 -16.41 -6.41
N ILE A 85 30.53 -16.10 -5.31
CA ILE A 85 29.85 -14.82 -5.13
C ILE A 85 30.91 -13.72 -5.09
N MET A 86 30.75 -12.72 -5.95
CA MET A 86 31.58 -11.52 -5.95
C MET A 86 31.14 -10.64 -4.79
N GLY A 87 31.95 -10.66 -3.74
CA GLY A 87 31.80 -9.79 -2.60
C GLY A 87 32.60 -8.50 -2.77
N ARG A 88 32.73 -7.79 -1.66
CA ARG A 88 33.60 -6.61 -1.58
C ARG A 88 34.99 -7.03 -1.10
N LEU A 89 36.04 -6.64 -1.82
CA LEU A 89 37.41 -6.83 -1.34
C LEU A 89 37.70 -5.86 -0.18
N GLU A 90 38.22 -6.38 0.93
CA GLU A 90 38.60 -5.60 2.09
C GLU A 90 40.00 -6.03 2.59
N VAL A 91 40.80 -5.05 3.02
CA VAL A 91 42.12 -5.30 3.60
C VAL A 91 41.97 -5.35 5.11
N LEU A 92 42.21 -6.52 5.69
CA LEU A 92 42.16 -6.72 7.14
C LEU A 92 43.36 -6.05 7.83
N PRO A 93 43.29 -5.76 9.15
CA PRO A 93 44.41 -5.17 9.90
C PRO A 93 45.72 -5.97 9.87
N ASN A 94 45.67 -7.27 9.55
CA ASN A 94 46.82 -8.14 9.37
C ASN A 94 47.43 -8.08 7.94
N GLY A 95 46.90 -7.21 7.07
CA GLY A 95 47.35 -7.03 5.69
C GLY A 95 46.80 -8.03 4.68
N TRP A 96 45.92 -8.95 5.08
CA TRP A 96 45.29 -9.90 4.16
C TRP A 96 44.16 -9.23 3.38
N VAL A 97 44.11 -9.50 2.07
CA VAL A 97 42.96 -9.15 1.23
C VAL A 97 41.95 -10.28 1.32
N VAL A 98 40.73 -9.98 1.75
CA VAL A 98 39.63 -10.95 1.82
C VAL A 98 38.46 -10.49 0.97
N ASN A 99 37.75 -11.45 0.38
CA ASN A 99 36.49 -11.21 -0.31
C ASN A 99 35.33 -11.34 0.69
N LEU A 100 34.69 -10.23 1.05
CA LEU A 100 33.54 -10.22 1.94
C LEU A 100 32.26 -10.50 1.17
N THR A 101 31.71 -11.69 1.35
CA THR A 101 30.41 -12.08 0.81
C THR A 101 29.32 -11.93 1.88
N PRO A 102 28.07 -11.60 1.49
CA PRO A 102 26.95 -11.58 2.43
C PRO A 102 26.77 -12.96 3.07
N GLY A 103 26.68 -12.99 4.41
CA GLY A 103 26.39 -14.21 5.16
C GLY A 103 24.89 -14.47 5.23
N GLY A 104 24.47 -15.72 5.02
CA GLY A 104 23.08 -16.17 5.20
C GLY A 104 22.34 -16.50 3.89
N GLN A 105 21.02 -16.75 3.99
CA GLN A 105 20.17 -17.06 2.84
C GLN A 105 19.74 -15.82 2.04
N GLN A 106 19.64 -14.66 2.71
CA GLN A 106 19.27 -13.39 2.07
C GLN A 106 20.53 -12.64 1.66
N LYS A 107 20.70 -12.48 0.35
CA LYS A 107 21.85 -11.82 -0.30
C LYS A 107 21.91 -10.32 -0.05
N GLN A 108 20.76 -9.70 0.16
CA GLN A 108 20.61 -8.28 0.48
C GLN A 108 19.35 -8.04 1.29
N TYR A 109 19.42 -7.15 2.29
CA TYR A 109 18.26 -6.61 2.98
C TYR A 109 17.69 -5.41 2.21
N PRO A 110 16.41 -5.41 1.84
CA PRO A 110 15.79 -4.25 1.20
C PRO A 110 15.75 -3.04 2.13
N ARG A 111 15.90 -1.85 1.55
CA ARG A 111 15.86 -0.55 2.25
C ARG A 111 14.48 0.07 2.04
N LEU A 112 13.77 0.31 3.14
CA LEU A 112 12.45 0.96 3.11
C LEU A 112 12.58 2.48 2.97
N VAL A 113 11.74 3.05 2.11
CA VAL A 113 11.48 4.49 2.04
C VAL A 113 9.98 4.74 1.94
N THR A 114 9.50 5.74 2.68
CA THR A 114 8.09 6.16 2.67
C THR A 114 8.00 7.65 2.34
N GLN A 115 7.09 8.01 1.45
CA GLN A 115 6.87 9.40 1.06
C GLN A 115 5.39 9.70 0.79
N LEU A 116 4.98 10.93 1.12
CA LEU A 116 3.70 11.49 0.70
C LEU A 116 3.83 11.94 -0.76
N THR A 117 3.31 11.11 -1.66
CA THR A 117 3.61 11.19 -3.10
C THR A 117 2.55 11.94 -3.88
N ILE A 118 1.26 11.65 -3.61
CA ILE A 118 0.13 12.33 -4.25
C ILE A 118 -0.60 13.11 -3.19
N GLN A 119 -1.04 14.31 -3.56
CA GLN A 119 -1.72 15.21 -2.65
C GLN A 119 -2.99 15.74 -3.28
N ASP A 120 -3.99 15.99 -2.44
CA ASP A 120 -5.25 16.61 -2.82
C ASP A 120 -6.05 15.79 -3.86
N ALA A 121 -6.01 14.47 -3.75
CA ALA A 121 -6.90 13.60 -4.51
C ALA A 121 -8.30 13.66 -3.91
N VAL A 122 -9.34 13.63 -4.75
CA VAL A 122 -10.73 13.67 -4.26
C VAL A 122 -11.32 12.28 -4.32
N VAL A 123 -11.94 11.82 -3.24
CA VAL A 123 -12.66 10.56 -3.21
C VAL A 123 -13.92 10.70 -4.06
N LEU A 124 -14.01 9.91 -5.14
CA LEU A 124 -15.22 9.83 -5.95
C LEU A 124 -16.21 8.83 -5.34
N ARG A 125 -15.71 7.67 -4.92
CA ARG A 125 -16.54 6.60 -4.38
C ARG A 125 -15.73 5.59 -3.56
N VAL A 126 -16.36 5.01 -2.55
CA VAL A 126 -15.89 3.83 -1.83
C VAL A 126 -16.86 2.69 -2.12
N GLY A 127 -16.33 1.52 -2.48
CA GLY A 127 -17.12 0.37 -2.90
C GLY A 127 -17.49 0.39 -4.39
N ASP A 128 -18.18 -0.67 -4.82
CA ASP A 128 -18.54 -0.88 -6.21
C ASP A 128 -19.58 0.13 -6.71
N TRP A 129 -19.56 0.34 -8.03
CA TRP A 129 -20.59 1.11 -8.73
C TRP A 129 -21.85 0.25 -8.86
N PRO A 130 -23.06 0.82 -8.65
CA PRO A 130 -24.29 0.07 -8.77
C PRO A 130 -24.46 -0.33 -10.23
N SER A 131 -25.03 -1.49 -10.48
CA SER A 131 -25.44 -1.84 -11.84
C SER A 131 -26.62 -0.96 -12.28
N GLU A 132 -26.78 -0.74 -13.58
CA GLU A 132 -27.91 0.05 -14.12
C GLU A 132 -29.30 -0.52 -13.71
N GLU A 133 -29.35 -1.81 -13.35
CA GLU A 133 -30.55 -2.49 -12.86
C GLU A 133 -30.85 -2.14 -11.39
N GLU A 134 -29.81 -2.04 -10.56
CA GLU A 134 -29.93 -1.61 -9.15
C GLU A 134 -30.25 -0.12 -9.04
N GLU A 135 -29.71 0.70 -9.93
CA GLU A 135 -29.94 2.16 -9.95
C GLU A 135 -31.37 2.52 -10.41
N LYS A 136 -32.01 1.66 -11.22
CA LYS A 136 -33.43 1.80 -11.60
C LYS A 136 -34.40 1.22 -10.56
N ALA A 137 -33.90 0.42 -9.61
CA ALA A 137 -34.71 -0.25 -8.60
C ALA A 137 -34.90 0.56 -7.29
N VAL A 138 -34.24 1.72 -7.13
CA VAL A 138 -34.52 2.63 -6.01
C VAL A 138 -35.88 3.32 -6.24
N PRO A 139 -36.92 3.06 -5.42
CA PRO A 139 -38.19 3.73 -5.59
C PRO A 139 -38.06 5.18 -5.15
N ALA A 140 -38.56 6.09 -5.99
CA ALA A 140 -38.88 7.45 -5.60
C ALA A 140 -39.80 7.41 -4.38
N VAL A 141 -39.37 8.01 -3.27
CA VAL A 141 -40.23 8.24 -2.12
C VAL A 141 -41.23 9.32 -2.54
N GLU A 142 -42.43 8.91 -2.96
CA GLU A 142 -43.55 9.82 -3.11
C GLU A 142 -44.01 10.30 -1.73
N GLU A 143 -43.97 11.62 -1.57
CA GLU A 143 -44.56 12.36 -0.48
C GLU A 143 -46.09 12.38 -0.64
N GLY A 144 -46.81 11.75 0.30
CA GLY A 144 -48.22 12.05 0.58
C GLY A 144 -49.18 10.86 0.58
N ALA A 145 -49.55 10.37 1.76
CA ALA A 145 -50.92 9.95 2.09
C ALA A 145 -51.05 9.73 3.60
N GLU A 146 -51.78 10.64 4.27
CA GLU A 146 -52.31 10.46 5.61
C GLU A 146 -53.25 9.24 5.68
N GLY A 147 -53.09 8.47 6.76
CA GLY A 147 -54.20 7.77 7.40
C GLY A 147 -54.49 6.34 6.96
N ALA A 148 -53.73 5.38 7.50
CA ALA A 148 -54.27 4.05 7.80
C ALA A 148 -53.46 3.40 8.93
N THR A 149 -54.14 3.13 10.04
CA THR A 149 -53.62 2.37 11.19
C THR A 149 -53.20 0.97 10.76
N VAL A 150 -51.96 0.58 11.06
CA VAL A 150 -51.52 -0.83 11.04
C VAL A 150 -50.86 -1.14 12.38
N GLN A 151 -51.33 -2.22 13.01
CA GLN A 151 -50.87 -2.78 14.28
C GLN A 151 -49.39 -3.19 14.19
N PRO A 152 -48.64 -3.22 15.31
CA PRO A 152 -47.25 -3.66 15.31
C PRO A 152 -47.20 -5.18 15.14
N ALA A 153 -46.80 -5.63 13.95
CA ALA A 153 -46.28 -6.98 13.80
C ALA A 153 -44.82 -6.96 14.27
N GLU A 154 -44.56 -7.58 15.43
CA GLU A 154 -43.24 -7.94 15.91
C GLU A 154 -42.61 -8.97 14.96
N GLY A 155 -42.11 -8.50 13.82
CA GLY A 155 -41.11 -9.19 13.04
C GLY A 155 -39.77 -8.57 13.37
N GLN A 156 -38.95 -9.27 14.15
CA GLN A 156 -37.54 -8.96 14.31
C GLN A 156 -36.91 -8.97 12.91
N GLN A 157 -36.80 -7.79 12.31
CA GLN A 157 -35.83 -7.56 11.26
C GLN A 157 -34.47 -7.66 11.95
N GLU A 158 -33.89 -8.87 11.93
CA GLU A 158 -32.45 -9.00 12.08
C GLU A 158 -31.84 -8.07 11.03
N MET A 159 -31.34 -6.93 11.51
CA MET A 159 -30.46 -6.08 10.73
C MET A 159 -29.24 -6.94 10.43
N VAL A 160 -29.24 -7.62 9.29
CA VAL A 160 -28.04 -8.12 8.64
C VAL A 160 -27.16 -6.89 8.46
N THR A 161 -26.26 -6.69 9.42
CA THR A 161 -25.22 -5.67 9.28
C THR A 161 -24.39 -6.16 8.12
N PRO A 162 -24.34 -5.45 6.98
CA PRO A 162 -23.53 -5.89 5.85
C PRO A 162 -22.10 -6.04 6.36
N GLN A 163 -21.61 -7.28 6.39
CA GLN A 163 -20.21 -7.55 6.69
C GLN A 163 -19.41 -6.93 5.56
N ARG A 164 -18.77 -5.80 5.87
CA ARG A 164 -17.93 -5.09 4.93
C ARG A 164 -16.83 -6.03 4.44
N ALA A 165 -16.59 -6.04 3.14
CA ALA A 165 -15.51 -6.82 2.56
C ALA A 165 -14.15 -6.40 3.17
N GLU A 166 -13.21 -7.34 3.23
CA GLU A 166 -11.86 -7.07 3.74
C GLU A 166 -11.12 -6.04 2.85
N VAL A 167 -11.43 -6.09 1.55
CA VAL A 167 -10.92 -5.18 0.52
C VAL A 167 -12.09 -4.61 -0.27
N GLU A 168 -12.13 -3.28 -0.41
CA GLU A 168 -13.11 -2.56 -1.23
C GLU A 168 -12.39 -1.69 -2.27
N PRO A 169 -12.98 -1.45 -3.45
CA PRO A 169 -12.42 -0.49 -4.39
C PRO A 169 -12.63 0.95 -3.89
N LEU A 170 -11.58 1.76 -3.94
CA LEU A 170 -11.62 3.21 -3.75
C LEU A 170 -11.37 3.89 -5.09
N THR A 171 -12.35 4.65 -5.57
CA THR A 171 -12.21 5.44 -6.80
C THR A 171 -11.86 6.87 -6.44
N LEU A 172 -10.74 7.37 -6.98
CA LEU A 172 -10.23 8.72 -6.75
C LEU A 172 -10.25 9.55 -8.03
N ILE A 173 -10.55 10.84 -7.90
CA ILE A 173 -10.35 11.86 -8.92
C ILE A 173 -8.94 12.44 -8.74
N VAL A 174 -8.08 12.22 -9.72
CA VAL A 174 -6.66 12.60 -9.69
C VAL A 174 -6.26 13.29 -10.99
N SER A 175 -5.05 13.87 -11.03
CA SER A 175 -4.48 14.30 -12.32
C SER A 175 -4.06 13.08 -13.14
N PRO A 176 -3.95 13.19 -14.48
CA PRO A 176 -3.45 12.10 -15.31
C PRO A 176 -2.05 11.60 -14.90
N GLN A 177 -1.18 12.52 -14.46
CA GLN A 177 0.15 12.18 -13.97
C GLN A 177 0.08 11.38 -12.67
N ASP A 178 -0.78 11.78 -11.73
CA ASP A 178 -0.96 11.07 -10.47
C ASP A 178 -1.56 9.68 -10.70
N ALA A 179 -2.48 9.51 -11.66
CA ALA A 179 -3.01 8.20 -12.04
C ALA A 179 -1.91 7.25 -12.55
N MET A 180 -0.97 7.76 -13.35
CA MET A 180 0.19 6.97 -13.79
C MET A 180 1.12 6.60 -12.63
N VAL A 181 1.30 7.51 -11.67
CA VAL A 181 2.09 7.24 -10.46
C VAL A 181 1.45 6.15 -9.61
N LEU A 182 0.12 6.21 -9.39
CA LEU A 182 -0.62 5.17 -8.67
C LEU A 182 -0.53 3.82 -9.39
N LYS A 183 -0.68 3.81 -10.71
CA LYS A 183 -0.54 2.60 -11.51
C LYS A 183 0.85 1.99 -11.38
N TYR A 184 1.90 2.82 -11.50
CA TYR A 184 3.28 2.35 -11.36
C TYR A 184 3.54 1.80 -9.94
N ALA A 185 3.06 2.49 -8.90
CA ALA A 185 3.17 2.04 -7.52
C ALA A 185 2.45 0.70 -7.28
N GLN A 186 1.29 0.48 -7.89
CA GLN A 186 0.59 -0.79 -7.82
C GLN A 186 1.37 -1.93 -8.51
N GLU A 187 1.92 -1.67 -9.71
CA GLU A 187 2.69 -2.66 -10.47
C GLU A 187 3.99 -3.07 -9.80
N LEU A 188 4.63 -2.15 -9.06
CA LEU A 188 5.86 -2.46 -8.33
C LEU A 188 5.61 -3.09 -6.95
N GLY A 189 4.34 -3.28 -6.56
CA GLY A 189 3.94 -3.86 -5.28
C GLY A 189 4.17 -2.92 -4.08
N ALA A 190 4.07 -1.61 -4.29
CA ALA A 190 4.19 -0.64 -3.22
C ALA A 190 3.06 -0.78 -2.20
N SER A 191 3.37 -0.48 -0.94
CA SER A 191 2.33 -0.27 0.08
C SER A 191 1.76 1.15 -0.10
N ILE A 192 0.43 1.22 -0.26
CA ILE A 192 -0.31 2.45 -0.55
C ILE A 192 -1.32 2.67 0.57
N ASP A 193 -1.17 3.79 1.29
CA ASP A 193 -2.07 4.19 2.37
C ASP A 193 -2.63 5.59 2.11
N PHE A 194 -3.91 5.79 2.45
CA PHE A 194 -4.61 7.05 2.29
C PHE A 194 -4.68 7.79 3.62
N VAL A 195 -4.41 9.08 3.58
CA VAL A 195 -4.52 9.98 4.73
C VAL A 195 -5.59 11.02 4.44
N LEU A 196 -6.56 11.14 5.33
CA LEU A 196 -7.65 12.10 5.19
C LEU A 196 -7.14 13.52 5.46
N ARG A 197 -7.42 14.43 4.53
CA ARG A 197 -7.08 15.85 4.66
C ARG A 197 -8.13 16.56 5.50
N SER A 198 -7.71 17.59 6.24
CA SER A 198 -8.63 18.46 6.98
C SER A 198 -9.60 19.17 6.04
N ALA A 199 -10.89 19.21 6.40
CA ALA A 199 -11.93 19.91 5.64
C ALA A 199 -11.73 21.44 5.61
N GLY A 200 -10.92 21.99 6.53
CA GLY A 200 -10.59 23.42 6.56
C GLY A 200 -9.39 23.81 5.71
N GLU A 201 -8.71 22.83 5.08
CA GLU A 201 -7.56 23.09 4.22
C GLU A 201 -8.01 23.63 2.86
N GLU A 202 -7.28 24.59 2.30
CA GLU A 202 -7.61 25.12 0.97
C GLU A 202 -7.42 24.04 -0.11
N ALA A 203 -8.39 23.92 -1.01
CA ALA A 203 -8.27 23.03 -2.17
C ALA A 203 -7.01 23.39 -2.96
N GLY A 204 -6.18 22.39 -3.25
CA GLY A 204 -4.89 22.57 -3.92
C GLY A 204 -3.72 22.92 -3.00
N HIS A 205 -3.91 23.06 -1.68
CA HIS A 205 -2.79 23.20 -0.75
C HIS A 205 -1.83 22.01 -0.87
N ARG A 206 -0.53 22.31 -0.85
CA ARG A 206 0.54 21.30 -0.97
C ARG A 206 1.44 21.34 0.26
N PHE A 207 1.53 20.20 0.93
CA PHE A 207 2.48 19.97 2.00
C PHE A 207 3.89 19.77 1.44
N ASN A 208 4.87 20.44 2.06
CA ASN A 208 6.27 20.19 1.79
C ASN A 208 6.78 19.10 2.75
N THR A 209 6.75 17.86 2.29
CA THR A 209 7.22 16.69 3.04
C THR A 209 8.56 16.19 2.51
N ARG A 210 9.34 15.55 3.37
CA ARG A 210 10.55 14.83 2.98
C ARG A 210 10.30 13.33 3.03
N ALA A 211 11.01 12.57 2.20
CA ALA A 211 11.01 11.11 2.29
C ALA A 211 11.53 10.67 3.66
N VAL A 212 10.87 9.67 4.26
CA VAL A 212 11.22 9.08 5.54
C VAL A 212 11.95 7.76 5.30
N THR A 213 13.11 7.64 5.92
CA THR A 213 13.96 6.44 5.92
C THR A 213 14.31 6.09 7.37
N LEU A 214 14.94 4.93 7.60
CA LEU A 214 15.44 4.58 8.94
C LEU A 214 16.39 5.65 9.49
N GLN A 215 17.26 6.19 8.64
CA GLN A 215 18.18 7.26 9.02
C GLN A 215 17.41 8.53 9.43
N TYR A 216 16.37 8.91 8.68
CA TYR A 216 15.52 10.04 9.06
C TYR A 216 14.94 9.86 10.46
N LEU A 217 14.51 8.65 10.81
CA LEU A 217 13.96 8.37 12.14
C LEU A 217 14.99 8.58 13.26
N PHE A 218 16.22 8.12 13.06
CA PHE A 218 17.32 8.31 14.01
C PHE A 218 17.67 9.79 14.18
N ASP A 219 17.80 10.51 13.08
CA ASP A 219 18.26 11.90 13.10
C ASP A 219 17.19 12.87 13.64
N ASN A 220 15.90 12.62 13.38
CA ASN A 220 14.83 13.59 13.68
C ASN A 220 14.01 13.23 14.93
N PHE A 221 13.98 11.97 15.37
CA PHE A 221 13.20 11.53 16.54
C PHE A 221 14.06 11.10 17.73
N GLY A 222 15.37 11.35 17.69
CA GLY A 222 16.27 11.02 18.80
C GLY A 222 16.37 9.51 19.05
N LEU A 223 16.24 8.69 18.00
CA LEU A 223 16.56 7.27 18.13
C LEU A 223 18.08 7.13 18.14
N GLU A 224 18.59 6.46 19.17
CA GLU A 224 20.00 6.12 19.28
C GLU A 224 20.15 4.60 19.29
N LEU A 225 21.25 4.11 18.72
CA LEU A 225 21.55 2.68 18.79
C LEU A 225 21.82 2.29 20.26
N PRO A 226 21.08 1.34 20.85
CA PRO A 226 21.29 0.96 22.23
C PRO A 226 22.72 0.48 22.49
N ALA A 227 23.31 0.91 23.59
CA ALA A 227 24.63 0.44 24.00
C ALA A 227 24.61 -1.07 24.28
N LYS A 228 25.72 -1.76 23.99
CA LYS A 228 25.87 -3.18 24.33
C LYS A 228 25.99 -3.32 25.85
N LEU A 229 25.07 -4.04 26.48
CA LEU A 229 25.04 -4.29 27.92
C LEU A 229 25.53 -5.71 28.25
N PRO A 230 26.16 -5.95 29.41
CA PRO A 230 26.65 -7.28 29.81
C PRO A 230 25.57 -8.20 30.43
N TYR A 231 24.29 -7.82 30.33
CA TYR A 231 23.15 -8.54 30.92
C TYR A 231 21.94 -8.49 29.98
N GLY A 232 21.01 -9.44 30.13
CA GLY A 232 19.81 -9.56 29.30
C GLY A 232 18.67 -10.30 30.01
N VAL A 233 17.52 -10.43 29.35
CA VAL A 233 16.32 -11.14 29.86
C VAL A 233 16.25 -12.57 29.33
N THR A 234 15.58 -13.48 30.06
CA THR A 234 15.37 -14.88 29.67
C THR A 234 13.88 -15.24 29.75
N PRO A 235 13.25 -15.76 28.68
CA PRO A 235 13.85 -16.00 27.36
C PRO A 235 14.18 -14.69 26.63
N PRO A 236 15.16 -14.70 25.69
CA PRO A 236 15.46 -13.52 24.90
C PRO A 236 14.28 -13.16 23.99
N ILE A 237 13.98 -11.87 23.87
CA ILE A 237 13.00 -11.36 22.91
C ILE A 237 13.66 -11.37 21.53
N GLN A 238 13.15 -12.17 20.61
CA GLN A 238 13.71 -12.34 19.25
C GLN A 238 12.93 -11.59 18.17
N SER A 239 11.67 -11.24 18.45
CA SER A 239 10.82 -10.47 17.55
C SER A 239 9.94 -9.52 18.37
N LEU A 240 9.61 -8.39 17.77
CA LEU A 240 8.53 -7.54 18.26
C LEU A 240 7.23 -8.10 17.67
N GLN A 241 6.21 -8.26 18.49
CA GLN A 241 4.89 -8.56 17.98
C GLN A 241 4.41 -7.33 17.22
N PRO A 242 4.09 -7.44 15.91
CA PRO A 242 3.49 -6.33 15.18
C PRO A 242 2.25 -5.88 15.97
N GLY A 243 2.16 -4.59 16.27
CA GLY A 243 0.95 -4.04 16.89
C GLY A 243 -0.26 -4.46 16.07
N ALA A 244 -1.40 -4.74 16.70
CA ALA A 244 -2.60 -5.35 16.12
C ALA A 244 -3.20 -4.61 14.90
N THR A 245 -2.48 -4.60 13.78
CA THR A 245 -2.93 -4.24 12.44
C THR A 245 -3.19 -5.57 11.75
N GLY A 246 -4.47 -5.88 11.60
CA GLY A 246 -4.98 -7.16 11.09
C GLY A 246 -4.20 -7.66 9.89
N SER A 247 -3.47 -8.75 10.11
CA SER A 247 -3.04 -9.66 9.06
C SER A 247 -3.71 -10.97 9.42
N ALA A 248 -4.58 -11.47 8.55
CA ALA A 248 -5.11 -12.82 8.65
C ALA A 248 -3.94 -13.80 8.46
N GLU A 249 -3.33 -14.24 9.57
CA GLU A 249 -2.46 -15.40 9.53
C GLU A 249 -3.33 -16.66 9.51
N THR A 250 -3.39 -17.28 8.33
CA THR A 250 -3.65 -18.71 8.19
C THR A 250 -2.57 -19.48 8.94
N GLY A 251 -2.87 -19.81 10.20
CA GLY A 251 -2.08 -20.74 10.99
C GLY A 251 -2.15 -22.14 10.39
N GLU A 252 -1.13 -22.54 9.64
CA GLU A 252 -0.89 -23.94 9.32
C GLU A 252 0.09 -24.52 10.35
N ALA A 253 -0.45 -24.86 11.52
CA ALA A 253 0.22 -25.72 12.48
C ALA A 253 0.19 -27.17 11.97
N THR A 254 1.24 -27.60 11.28
CA THR A 254 1.47 -29.04 11.07
C THR A 254 2.36 -29.56 12.19
N GLY A 255 1.72 -30.29 13.11
CA GLY A 255 2.36 -30.92 14.25
C GLY A 255 3.30 -32.06 13.85
N SER A 256 4.43 -32.14 14.54
CA SER A 256 5.17 -33.40 14.66
C SER A 256 4.50 -34.29 15.71
N PRO A 257 4.30 -35.60 15.44
CA PRO A 257 3.80 -36.53 16.45
C PRO A 257 4.93 -36.93 17.44
N PRO A 258 4.58 -37.28 18.69
CA PRO A 258 5.55 -37.71 19.69
C PRO A 258 5.99 -39.16 19.48
N VAL A 259 7.24 -39.40 19.88
CA VAL A 259 7.90 -40.71 19.98
C VAL A 259 7.39 -41.47 21.22
N GLY A 260 7.11 -42.77 21.03
CA GLY A 260 6.92 -43.81 22.05
C GLY A 260 6.23 -45.01 21.39
N GLU A 261 6.67 -46.27 21.48
CA GLU A 261 7.58 -47.00 22.38
C GLU A 261 8.83 -47.55 21.68
#